data_AF-A0AAX2DZ76-F1
#
_entry.id   AF-A0AAX2DZ76-F1
#
_cell.length_a   1.000
_cell.length_b   1.000
_cell.length_c   1.000
_cell.angle_alpha   90.00
_cell.angle_beta   90.00
_cell.angle_gamma   90.00
#
_symmetry.space_group_name_H-M   'P 1'
#
loop_
_entity.id
_entity.type
_entity.pdbx_description
1 polymer ?
#
loop_
_entity_poly.entity_id
_entity_poly.type
_entity_poly.pdbx_seq_one_letter_code
_entity_poly.pdbx_strand_id
1 'polypeptide(L)'
;MVKFDETLHVNLNTRKVMIGGKSPEQTTRDLEAGVARIGGFWRHPNYFEAYLHSASLLIEQGRETGTLDEIGLPAFYLQRHAIELLLKGLLTWLTSISDLRNELGRSQQEASDELMAALRRSHNLQTLHGHLLEFGAALDVPMPPVTLGSLIEDMGRVEITDTWSRYSSSSEKPKGGARRHVEHIPEEILIPIVDFQERLDAIANIVSARIAFGDTYEDELHNIWAQLNADLDRE
;
A
#
# COMPACT_ATOMS: atom_id res chain seq x y z
N MET A 1 -26.23 13.41 10.53
CA MET A 1 -26.36 11.95 10.37
C MET A 1 -27.09 11.66 9.06
N VAL A 2 -26.37 11.26 8.01
CA VAL A 2 -26.98 10.90 6.72
C VAL A 2 -27.73 9.58 6.91
N LYS A 3 -29.05 9.58 6.68
CA LYS A 3 -29.84 8.34 6.61
C LYS A 3 -29.56 7.71 5.24
N PHE A 4 -29.15 6.45 5.24
CA PHE A 4 -28.86 5.69 4.03
C PHE A 4 -30.05 4.78 3.69
N ASP A 5 -30.46 4.77 2.42
CA ASP A 5 -31.59 3.97 1.92
C ASP A 5 -31.20 2.50 1.62
N GLU A 6 -29.91 2.17 1.59
CA GLU A 6 -29.41 0.82 1.30
C GLU A 6 -28.75 0.18 2.52
N THR A 7 -29.07 -1.10 2.76
CA THR A 7 -28.52 -1.91 3.84
C THR A 7 -27.02 -2.12 3.64
N LEU A 8 -26.21 -1.76 4.64
CA LEU A 8 -24.79 -2.04 4.68
C LEU A 8 -24.58 -3.56 4.82
N HIS A 9 -24.09 -4.21 3.77
CA HIS A 9 -23.68 -5.60 3.82
C HIS A 9 -22.17 -5.68 4.09
N VAL A 10 -21.80 -6.06 5.31
CA VAL A 10 -20.42 -6.40 5.67
C VAL A 10 -20.23 -7.89 5.38
N ASN A 11 -19.46 -8.21 4.35
CA ASN A 11 -19.06 -9.60 4.11
C ASN A 11 -17.87 -9.93 5.03
N LEU A 12 -18.17 -10.46 6.20
CA LEU A 12 -17.17 -10.91 7.19
C LEU A 12 -16.36 -12.13 6.71
N ASN A 13 -16.72 -12.75 5.57
CA ASN A 13 -16.16 -14.01 5.10
C ASN A 13 -15.24 -13.90 3.87
N THR A 14 -14.98 -12.70 3.33
CA THR A 14 -14.10 -12.55 2.15
C THR A 14 -12.96 -11.59 2.38
N ARG A 15 -11.73 -12.11 2.21
CA ARG A 15 -10.42 -11.44 2.29
C ARG A 15 -10.20 -10.26 1.33
N LYS A 16 -11.22 -9.79 0.62
CA LYS A 16 -11.10 -8.76 -0.44
C LYS A 16 -12.38 -7.93 -0.49
N VAL A 17 -12.22 -6.63 -0.28
CA VAL A 17 -13.24 -5.55 -0.34
C VAL A 17 -14.03 -5.35 0.96
N MET A 18 -13.52 -4.48 1.83
CA MET A 18 -14.27 -3.83 2.90
C MET A 18 -15.00 -2.61 2.36
N ILE A 19 -16.17 -2.73 1.74
CA ILE A 19 -17.07 -1.59 1.58
C ILE A 19 -18.52 -2.08 1.45
N GLY A 20 -19.49 -1.37 2.05
CA GLY A 20 -20.92 -1.64 1.90
C GLY A 20 -21.28 -1.88 0.43
N GLY A 21 -21.56 -3.13 0.07
CA GLY A 21 -21.62 -3.43 -1.35
C GLY A 21 -21.73 -4.91 -1.69
N LYS A 22 -22.83 -5.21 -2.38
CA LYS A 22 -23.25 -6.52 -2.92
C LYS A 22 -23.73 -7.50 -1.86
N SER A 23 -24.97 -7.96 -2.05
CA SER A 23 -25.42 -9.19 -1.40
C SER A 23 -24.59 -10.38 -1.91
N PRO A 24 -24.48 -11.47 -1.14
CA PRO A 24 -23.80 -12.70 -1.59
C PRO A 24 -24.28 -13.18 -2.97
N GLU A 25 -25.58 -13.06 -3.25
CA GLU A 25 -26.18 -13.47 -4.52
C GLU A 25 -25.75 -12.58 -5.70
N GLN A 26 -25.56 -11.27 -5.45
CA GLN A 26 -25.01 -10.39 -6.48
C GLN A 26 -23.53 -10.68 -6.73
N THR A 27 -22.77 -11.04 -5.69
CA THR A 27 -21.38 -11.47 -5.83
C THR A 27 -21.27 -12.73 -6.67
N THR A 28 -22.04 -13.78 -6.36
CA THR A 28 -22.05 -15.02 -7.15
C THR A 28 -22.38 -14.77 -8.61
N ARG A 29 -23.46 -14.01 -8.90
CA ARG A 29 -23.85 -13.71 -10.29
C ARG A 29 -22.79 -12.93 -11.06
N ASP A 30 -22.19 -11.92 -10.43
CA ASP A 30 -21.15 -11.13 -11.10
C ASP A 30 -19.88 -11.98 -11.34
N LEU A 31 -19.55 -12.92 -10.44
CA LEU A 31 -18.44 -13.87 -10.63
C LEU A 31 -18.71 -14.84 -11.78
N GLU A 32 -19.91 -15.45 -11.83
CA GLU A 32 -20.32 -16.34 -12.92
C GLU A 32 -20.32 -15.61 -14.28
N ALA A 33 -20.71 -14.33 -14.28
CA ALA A 33 -20.73 -13.51 -15.48
C ALA A 33 -19.35 -12.94 -15.87
N GLY A 34 -18.32 -13.07 -15.03
CA GLY A 34 -17.01 -12.46 -15.26
C GLY A 34 -17.03 -10.92 -15.25
N VAL A 35 -17.91 -10.30 -14.46
CA VAL A 35 -18.12 -8.85 -14.44
C VAL A 35 -17.59 -8.22 -13.14
N ALA A 36 -16.71 -7.24 -13.28
CA ALA A 36 -16.34 -6.34 -12.19
C ALA A 36 -17.21 -5.09 -12.17
N ARG A 37 -17.56 -4.60 -10.97
CA ARG A 37 -18.30 -3.34 -10.78
C ARG A 37 -17.43 -2.36 -10.01
N ILE A 38 -17.10 -1.24 -10.63
CA ILE A 38 -16.19 -0.21 -10.10
C ILE A 38 -16.92 1.14 -10.12
N GLY A 39 -16.70 1.99 -9.11
CA GLY A 39 -17.20 3.36 -9.06
C GLY A 39 -18.39 3.59 -8.11
N GLY A 40 -18.69 4.87 -7.87
CA GLY A 40 -19.59 5.31 -6.81
C GLY A 40 -18.83 5.66 -5.52
N PHE A 41 -19.54 6.18 -4.51
CA PHE A 41 -18.94 6.60 -3.24
C PHE A 41 -18.37 5.44 -2.41
N TRP A 42 -18.85 4.21 -2.67
CA TRP A 42 -18.58 3.03 -1.84
C TRP A 42 -17.87 1.90 -2.59
N ARG A 43 -17.30 2.11 -3.79
CA ARG A 43 -16.65 1.01 -4.52
C ARG A 43 -15.34 1.43 -5.17
N HIS A 44 -14.28 1.24 -4.40
CA HIS A 44 -12.91 1.41 -4.84
C HIS A 44 -12.18 0.06 -4.75
N PRO A 45 -11.33 -0.27 -5.75
CA PRO A 45 -10.46 -1.43 -5.66
C PRO A 45 -9.52 -1.30 -4.45
N ASN A 46 -9.27 -2.40 -3.75
CA ASN A 46 -8.07 -2.49 -2.91
C ASN A 46 -6.87 -2.67 -3.86
N TYR A 47 -6.26 -1.55 -4.23
CA TYR A 47 -5.15 -1.56 -5.19
C TYR A 47 -3.93 -2.32 -4.65
N PHE A 48 -3.62 -2.22 -3.36
CA PHE A 48 -2.53 -2.99 -2.75
C PHE A 48 -2.68 -4.49 -3.01
N GLU A 49 -3.83 -5.07 -2.66
CA GLU A 49 -4.13 -6.48 -2.89
C GLU A 49 -4.16 -6.83 -4.38
N ALA A 50 -4.70 -5.95 -5.22
CA ALA A 50 -4.74 -6.19 -6.65
C ALA A 50 -3.32 -6.28 -7.24
N TYR A 51 -2.41 -5.37 -6.87
CA TYR A 51 -1.03 -5.38 -7.35
C TYR A 51 -0.24 -6.56 -6.81
N LEU A 52 -0.39 -6.88 -5.52
CA LEU A 52 0.27 -8.03 -4.91
C LEU A 52 -0.10 -9.34 -5.61
N HIS A 53 -1.40 -9.58 -5.79
CA HIS A 53 -1.86 -10.80 -6.43
C HIS A 53 -1.52 -10.87 -7.90
N SER A 54 -1.56 -9.73 -8.60
CA SER A 54 -1.17 -9.68 -10.01
C SER A 54 0.31 -10.03 -10.19
N ALA A 55 1.18 -9.57 -9.28
CA ALA A 55 2.59 -9.93 -9.29
C ALA A 55 2.79 -11.45 -9.09
N SER A 56 2.14 -12.05 -8.10
CA SER A 56 2.21 -13.52 -7.86
C SER A 56 1.78 -14.31 -9.10
N LEU A 57 0.62 -13.99 -9.68
CA LEU A 57 0.10 -14.69 -10.86
C LEU A 57 1.03 -14.54 -12.07
N LEU A 58 1.60 -13.36 -12.27
CA LEU A 58 2.53 -13.11 -13.38
C LEU A 58 3.83 -13.90 -13.22
N ILE A 59 4.35 -14.00 -11.99
CA ILE A 59 5.56 -14.77 -11.67
C ILE A 59 5.31 -16.27 -11.81
N GLU A 60 4.18 -16.77 -11.31
CA GLU A 60 3.76 -18.16 -11.47
C GLU A 60 3.67 -18.54 -12.95
N GLN A 61 2.96 -17.74 -13.75
CA GLN A 61 2.88 -17.93 -15.20
C GLN A 61 4.26 -17.92 -15.85
N GLY A 62 5.11 -16.94 -15.51
CA GLY A 62 6.47 -16.84 -16.04
C GLY A 62 7.34 -18.04 -15.71
N ARG A 63 7.18 -18.64 -14.53
CA ARG A 63 7.85 -19.90 -14.15
C ARG A 63 7.33 -21.07 -14.98
N GLU A 64 6.02 -21.19 -15.15
CA GLU A 64 5.39 -22.28 -15.89
C GLU A 64 5.75 -22.27 -17.38
N THR A 65 5.86 -21.09 -17.99
CA THR A 65 6.18 -20.95 -19.42
C THR A 65 7.66 -20.71 -19.71
N GLY A 66 8.50 -20.56 -18.68
CA GLY A 66 9.92 -20.25 -18.85
C GLY A 66 10.18 -18.85 -19.41
N THR A 67 9.32 -17.89 -19.09
CA THR A 67 9.34 -16.51 -19.61
C THR A 67 9.54 -15.48 -18.51
N LEU A 68 10.46 -15.76 -17.57
CA LEU A 68 10.76 -14.86 -16.45
C LEU A 68 11.43 -13.56 -16.91
N ASP A 69 12.22 -13.61 -17.97
CA ASP A 69 12.96 -12.45 -18.49
C ASP A 69 11.99 -11.44 -19.15
N GLU A 70 10.92 -11.91 -19.78
CA GLU A 70 9.88 -11.06 -20.38
C GLU A 70 9.01 -10.36 -19.33
N ILE A 71 8.81 -11.01 -18.19
CA ILE A 71 7.92 -10.50 -17.12
C ILE A 71 8.68 -9.87 -15.96
N GLY A 72 10.01 -9.95 -15.92
CA GLY A 72 10.84 -9.51 -14.80
C GLY A 72 10.57 -8.05 -14.39
N LEU A 73 10.64 -7.13 -15.36
CA LEU A 73 10.40 -5.71 -15.10
C LEU A 73 8.92 -5.41 -14.77
N PRO A 74 7.92 -5.93 -15.52
CA PRO A 74 6.52 -5.81 -15.14
C PRO A 74 6.20 -6.35 -13.74
N ALA A 75 6.69 -7.54 -13.38
CA ALA A 75 6.46 -8.13 -12.06
C ALA A 75 7.07 -7.26 -10.94
N PHE A 76 8.31 -6.82 -11.14
CA PHE A 76 8.98 -5.92 -10.19
C PHE A 76 8.23 -4.60 -10.00
N TYR A 77 7.71 -4.01 -11.07
CA TYR A 77 6.86 -2.81 -10.99
C TYR A 77 5.63 -3.04 -10.08
N LEU A 78 4.92 -4.16 -10.27
CA LEU A 78 3.73 -4.48 -9.48
C LEU A 78 4.09 -4.69 -7.99
N GLN A 79 5.20 -5.37 -7.71
CA GLN A 79 5.72 -5.58 -6.35
C GLN A 79 6.06 -4.27 -5.64
N ARG A 80 6.84 -3.42 -6.31
CA ARG A 80 7.21 -2.09 -5.80
C ARG A 80 5.97 -1.26 -5.51
N HIS A 81 5.00 -1.27 -6.42
CA HIS A 81 3.81 -0.43 -6.27
C HIS A 81 2.84 -0.97 -5.20
N ALA A 82 2.81 -2.29 -4.98
CA ALA A 82 2.13 -2.85 -3.82
C ALA A 82 2.75 -2.31 -2.51
N ILE A 83 4.07 -2.31 -2.37
CA ILE A 83 4.73 -1.73 -1.17
C ILE A 83 4.44 -0.24 -1.02
N GLU A 84 4.48 0.53 -2.12
CA GLU A 84 4.14 1.95 -2.10
C GLU A 84 2.74 2.19 -1.52
N LEU A 85 1.75 1.42 -1.97
CA LEU A 85 0.36 1.55 -1.52
C LEU A 85 0.20 1.09 -0.07
N LEU A 86 0.90 0.04 0.35
CA LEU A 86 0.95 -0.40 1.74
C LEU A 86 1.48 0.71 2.65
N LEU A 87 2.64 1.29 2.31
CA LEU A 87 3.24 2.39 3.08
C LEU A 87 2.31 3.61 3.16
N LYS A 88 1.65 3.98 2.06
CA LYS A 88 0.69 5.09 2.04
C LYS A 88 -0.56 4.80 2.88
N GLY A 89 -1.03 3.56 2.92
CA GLY A 89 -2.09 3.13 3.81
C GLY A 89 -1.70 3.29 5.28
N LEU A 90 -0.52 2.79 5.66
CA LEU A 90 0.00 2.93 7.04
C LEU A 90 0.20 4.40 7.45
N LEU A 91 0.77 5.23 6.56
CA LEU A 91 0.91 6.67 6.81
C LEU A 91 -0.45 7.36 6.99
N THR A 92 -1.47 6.93 6.25
CA THR A 92 -2.83 7.46 6.39
C THR A 92 -3.38 7.14 7.78
N TRP A 93 -3.18 5.92 8.29
CA TRP A 93 -3.50 5.58 9.69
C TRP A 93 -2.82 6.51 10.69
N LEU A 94 -1.51 6.75 10.53
CA LEU A 94 -0.78 7.67 11.41
C LEU A 94 -1.36 9.09 11.37
N THR A 95 -1.68 9.61 10.19
CA THR A 95 -2.29 10.94 10.05
C THR A 95 -3.65 11.01 10.74
N SER A 96 -4.50 9.98 10.59
CA SER A 96 -5.81 9.94 11.25
C SER A 96 -5.71 9.81 12.77
N ILE A 97 -4.73 9.06 13.29
CA ILE A 97 -4.44 8.98 14.73
C ILE A 97 -3.98 10.35 15.25
N SER A 98 -3.12 11.04 14.51
CA SER A 98 -2.65 12.38 14.82
C SER A 98 -3.82 13.37 14.92
N ASP A 99 -4.68 13.38 13.90
CA ASP A 99 -5.83 14.28 13.81
C ASP A 99 -6.78 14.09 15.01
N LEU A 100 -7.16 12.84 15.33
CA LEU A 100 -8.03 12.56 16.47
C LEU A 100 -7.41 12.96 17.81
N ARG A 101 -6.10 12.74 17.99
CA ARG A 101 -5.43 13.16 19.23
C ARG A 101 -5.37 14.68 19.37
N ASN A 102 -5.21 15.41 18.27
CA ASN A 102 -5.24 16.87 18.27
C ASN A 102 -6.64 17.38 18.58
N GLU A 103 -7.68 16.78 18.00
CA GLU A 103 -9.08 17.11 18.27
C GLU A 103 -9.44 16.90 19.75
N LEU A 104 -8.98 15.80 20.34
CA LEU A 104 -9.13 15.49 21.77
C LEU A 104 -8.21 16.30 22.69
N GLY A 105 -7.36 17.19 22.17
CA GLY A 105 -6.39 17.96 22.95
C GLY A 105 -5.30 17.12 23.64
N ARG A 106 -5.06 15.89 23.18
CA ARG A 106 -4.10 14.92 23.76
C ARG A 106 -2.71 15.03 23.14
N SER A 107 -2.60 15.66 21.98
CA SER A 107 -1.34 15.93 21.28
C SER A 107 -1.41 17.28 20.56
N GLN A 108 -0.26 17.76 20.12
CA GLN A 108 -0.10 18.85 19.14
C GLN A 108 0.82 18.42 18.00
N GLN A 109 1.11 17.12 17.90
CA GLN A 109 1.90 16.58 16.83
C GLN A 109 1.05 16.59 15.56
N GLU A 110 1.55 17.23 14.51
CA GLU A 110 0.89 17.29 13.21
C GLU A 110 1.76 16.64 12.15
N ALA A 111 1.11 16.11 11.11
CA ALA A 111 1.79 15.65 9.93
C ALA A 111 2.45 16.83 9.21
N SER A 112 3.74 16.72 8.90
CA SER A 112 4.45 17.80 8.20
C SER A 112 3.93 17.98 6.77
N ASP A 113 4.08 19.19 6.22
CA ASP A 113 3.77 19.47 4.80
C ASP A 113 4.56 18.53 3.86
N GLU A 114 5.77 18.16 4.26
CA GLU A 114 6.63 17.23 3.52
C GLU A 114 6.03 15.82 3.51
N LEU A 115 5.57 15.31 4.67
CA LEU A 115 4.87 14.03 4.76
C LEU A 115 3.60 14.05 3.92
N MET A 116 2.77 15.10 4.05
CA MET A 116 1.53 15.23 3.28
C MET A 116 1.79 15.32 1.77
N ALA A 117 2.87 15.99 1.36
CA ALA A 117 3.32 16.01 -0.02
C ALA A 117 3.78 14.63 -0.50
N ALA A 118 4.55 13.90 0.32
CA ALA A 118 5.05 12.57 0.02
C ALA A 118 3.90 11.55 -0.10
N LEU A 119 2.94 11.57 0.83
CA LEU A 119 1.75 10.72 0.81
C LEU A 119 0.99 10.85 -0.52
N ARG A 120 0.88 12.08 -1.04
CA ARG A 120 0.16 12.37 -2.29
C ARG A 120 0.96 12.07 -3.55
N ARG A 121 2.28 12.30 -3.55
CA ARG A 121 3.08 12.42 -4.78
C ARG A 121 4.37 11.61 -4.81
N SER A 122 4.87 11.15 -3.67
CA SER A 122 6.10 10.36 -3.66
C SER A 122 5.82 8.94 -4.16
N HIS A 123 6.75 8.41 -4.93
CA HIS A 123 6.83 6.99 -5.28
C HIS A 123 8.06 6.33 -4.65
N ASN A 124 8.94 7.11 -4.02
CA ASN A 124 10.17 6.62 -3.42
C ASN A 124 9.87 5.85 -2.12
N LEU A 125 10.17 4.55 -2.10
CA LEU A 125 9.84 3.69 -0.97
C LEU A 125 10.64 4.03 0.28
N GLN A 126 11.92 4.39 0.14
CA GLN A 126 12.77 4.78 1.26
C GLN A 126 12.27 6.05 1.94
N THR A 127 11.88 7.06 1.16
CA THR A 127 11.28 8.30 1.69
C THR A 127 9.98 8.02 2.42
N LEU A 128 9.08 7.22 1.84
CA LEU A 128 7.81 6.87 2.48
C LEU A 128 8.02 6.07 3.78
N HIS A 129 8.95 5.12 3.78
CA HIS A 129 9.31 4.35 4.96
C HIS A 129 9.98 5.21 6.04
N GLY A 130 10.85 6.15 5.65
CA GLY A 130 11.45 7.11 6.57
C GLY A 130 10.38 7.93 7.31
N HIS A 131 9.42 8.50 6.57
CA HIS A 131 8.28 9.19 7.17
C HIS A 131 7.44 8.28 8.09
N LEU A 132 7.25 7.00 7.74
CA LEU A 132 6.52 6.05 8.57
C LEU A 132 7.21 5.86 9.94
N LEU A 133 8.54 5.70 9.94
CA LEU A 133 9.32 5.52 11.17
C LEU A 133 9.36 6.80 12.00
N GLU A 134 9.69 7.94 11.38
CA GLU A 134 9.84 9.22 12.06
C GLU A 134 8.52 9.70 12.67
N PHE A 135 7.45 9.66 11.88
CA PHE A 135 6.14 10.12 12.34
C PHE A 135 5.50 9.13 13.31
N GLY A 136 5.69 7.82 13.09
CA GLY A 136 5.24 6.79 14.02
C GLY A 136 5.89 6.95 15.40
N ALA A 137 7.20 7.17 15.44
CA ALA A 137 7.92 7.44 16.69
C ALA A 137 7.45 8.75 17.36
N ALA A 138 7.23 9.82 16.59
CA ALA A 138 6.71 11.08 17.12
C ALA A 138 5.29 10.93 17.72
N LEU A 139 4.50 9.98 17.21
CA LEU A 139 3.20 9.63 17.74
C LEU A 139 3.25 8.55 18.84
N ASP A 140 4.41 8.04 19.24
CA ASP A 140 4.49 6.95 20.23
C ASP A 140 3.57 5.76 19.88
N VAL A 141 3.53 5.39 18.59
CA VAL A 141 2.85 4.17 18.14
C VAL A 141 3.86 3.03 17.97
N PRO A 142 3.41 1.75 17.96
CA PRO A 142 4.30 0.63 17.70
C PRO A 142 5.10 0.80 16.41
N MET A 143 6.31 0.26 16.36
CA MET A 143 7.15 0.30 15.17
C MET A 143 6.69 -0.74 14.15
N PRO A 144 6.74 -0.44 12.84
CA PRO A 144 6.46 -1.44 11.82
C PRO A 144 7.50 -2.59 11.85
N PRO A 145 7.16 -3.78 11.34
CA PRO A 145 8.09 -4.91 11.30
C PRO A 145 9.38 -4.60 10.55
N VAL A 146 10.53 -4.94 11.14
CA VAL A 146 11.88 -4.68 10.57
C VAL A 146 12.04 -5.30 9.18
N THR A 147 11.37 -6.43 8.92
CA THR A 147 11.38 -7.13 7.63
C THR A 147 10.85 -6.26 6.49
N LEU A 148 9.91 -5.34 6.75
CA LEU A 148 9.44 -4.36 5.77
C LEU A 148 10.57 -3.44 5.32
N GLY A 149 11.32 -2.88 6.28
CA GLY A 149 12.48 -2.03 6.00
C GLY A 149 13.57 -2.75 5.22
N SER A 150 13.88 -4.00 5.58
CA SER A 150 14.86 -4.81 4.86
C SER A 150 14.45 -5.11 3.41
N LEU A 151 13.17 -5.39 3.14
CA LEU A 151 12.69 -5.58 1.76
C LEU A 151 12.80 -4.31 0.93
N ILE A 152 12.42 -3.16 1.51
CA ILE A 152 12.51 -1.85 0.85
C ILE A 152 13.96 -1.52 0.51
N GLU A 153 14.89 -1.79 1.44
CA GLU A 153 16.31 -1.57 1.20
C GLU A 153 16.83 -2.44 0.04
N ASP A 154 16.51 -3.74 0.04
CA ASP A 154 16.96 -4.66 -1.01
C ASP A 154 16.38 -4.32 -2.38
N MET A 155 15.09 -4.00 -2.46
CA MET A 155 14.46 -3.53 -3.71
C MET A 155 15.05 -2.20 -4.17
N GLY A 156 15.39 -1.31 -3.23
CA GLY A 156 16.03 -0.04 -3.50
C GLY A 156 17.45 -0.15 -4.08
N ARG A 157 18.14 -1.28 -3.87
CA ARG A 157 19.44 -1.55 -4.52
C ARG A 157 19.29 -1.93 -6.00
N VAL A 158 18.12 -2.44 -6.38
CA VAL A 158 17.78 -2.76 -7.77
C VAL A 158 17.22 -1.51 -8.47
N GLU A 159 16.41 -0.73 -7.75
CA GLU A 159 15.75 0.45 -8.30
C GLU A 159 16.67 1.69 -8.32
N ILE A 160 17.21 2.03 -9.49
CA ILE A 160 18.14 3.17 -9.64
C ILE A 160 17.41 4.53 -9.52
N THR A 161 16.13 4.60 -9.91
CA THR A 161 15.31 5.83 -9.86
C THR A 161 13.82 5.50 -9.68
N ASP A 162 13.02 6.46 -9.23
CA ASP A 162 11.58 6.28 -8.96
C ASP A 162 10.74 5.79 -10.17
N THR A 163 11.17 6.04 -11.40
CA THR A 163 10.46 5.61 -12.62
C THR A 163 11.11 4.44 -13.34
N TRP A 164 12.17 3.89 -12.75
CA TRP A 164 13.05 2.89 -13.37
C TRP A 164 12.31 1.65 -13.86
N SER A 165 11.34 1.18 -13.07
CA SER A 165 10.53 -0.01 -13.40
C SER A 165 9.45 0.24 -14.47
N ARG A 166 9.24 1.50 -14.88
CA ARG A 166 8.15 1.90 -15.80
C ARG A 166 8.64 2.24 -17.20
N TYR A 167 9.86 2.74 -17.33
CA TYR A 167 10.41 3.24 -18.59
C TYR A 167 11.84 2.75 -18.77
N SER A 168 12.28 2.55 -20.02
CA SER A 168 13.69 2.27 -20.32
C SER A 168 14.60 3.48 -20.06
N SER A 169 14.03 4.68 -20.03
CA SER A 169 14.72 5.92 -19.70
C SER A 169 13.76 6.99 -19.20
N SER A 170 14.30 8.03 -18.55
CA SER A 170 13.56 9.22 -18.14
C SER A 170 14.37 10.49 -18.38
N SER A 171 13.75 11.65 -18.12
CA SER A 171 14.46 12.91 -18.04
C SER A 171 14.30 13.50 -16.65
N GLU A 172 15.43 13.68 -15.97
CA GLU A 172 15.48 14.33 -14.68
C GLU A 172 15.93 15.78 -14.83
N LYS A 173 15.36 16.68 -14.03
CA LYS A 173 15.86 18.05 -13.90
C LYS A 173 16.34 18.27 -12.46
N PRO A 174 17.65 18.19 -12.18
CA PRO A 174 18.17 18.53 -10.86
C PRO A 174 17.81 19.97 -10.50
N LYS A 175 17.65 20.27 -9.20
CA LYS A 175 17.40 21.65 -8.73
C LYS A 175 18.51 22.57 -9.26
N GLY A 176 18.13 23.57 -10.06
CA GLY A 176 19.06 24.54 -10.68
C GLY A 176 19.84 24.02 -11.89
N GLY A 177 19.60 22.77 -12.34
CA GLY A 177 20.32 22.14 -13.44
C GLY A 177 19.55 22.07 -14.77
N ALA A 178 20.29 21.75 -15.83
CA ALA A 178 19.70 21.35 -17.11
C ALA A 178 19.02 19.97 -16.99
N ARG A 179 18.01 19.72 -17.84
CA ARG A 179 17.43 18.38 -17.96
C ARG A 179 18.52 17.41 -18.40
N ARG A 180 18.73 16.33 -17.63
CA ARG A 180 19.56 15.19 -17.99
C ARG A 180 18.68 14.04 -18.45
N HIS A 181 19.16 13.28 -19.42
CA HIS A 181 18.59 11.99 -19.76
C HIS A 181 19.15 10.95 -18.80
N VAL A 182 18.30 10.05 -18.32
CA VAL A 182 18.70 8.95 -17.44
C VAL A 182 18.24 7.67 -18.11
N GLU A 183 19.20 6.88 -18.58
CA GLU A 183 18.95 5.51 -19.01
C GLU A 183 18.79 4.65 -17.76
N HIS A 184 17.71 3.87 -17.70
CA HIS A 184 17.36 3.12 -16.49
C HIS A 184 18.07 1.77 -16.44
N ILE A 185 18.18 1.06 -17.56
CA ILE A 185 18.80 -0.27 -17.61
C ILE A 185 19.87 -0.25 -18.72
N PRO A 186 21.03 0.42 -18.48
CA PRO A 186 22.11 0.46 -19.45
C PRO A 186 22.90 -0.86 -19.52
N GLU A 187 22.83 -1.67 -18.46
CA GLU A 187 23.51 -2.96 -18.34
C GLU A 187 22.52 -4.06 -17.94
N GLU A 188 22.88 -5.31 -18.16
CA GLU A 188 22.11 -6.46 -17.68
C GLU A 188 21.99 -6.42 -16.16
N ILE A 189 20.80 -6.69 -15.67
CA ILE A 189 20.47 -6.66 -14.25
C ILE A 189 19.75 -7.95 -13.87
N LEU A 190 20.00 -8.41 -12.65
CA LEU A 190 19.28 -9.53 -12.08
C LEU A 190 18.25 -9.01 -11.08
N ILE A 191 16.97 -9.19 -11.38
CA ILE A 191 15.89 -8.84 -10.47
C ILE A 191 15.38 -10.12 -9.82
N PRO A 192 15.54 -10.31 -8.49
CA PRO A 192 15.10 -11.52 -7.81
C PRO A 192 13.59 -11.47 -7.53
N ILE A 193 12.77 -11.35 -8.58
CA ILE A 193 11.31 -11.15 -8.49
C ILE A 193 10.59 -12.23 -7.67
N VAL A 194 11.07 -13.47 -7.69
CA VAL A 194 10.49 -14.54 -6.85
C VAL A 194 10.74 -14.27 -5.37
N ASP A 195 11.98 -14.01 -4.98
CA ASP A 195 12.35 -13.75 -3.57
C ASP A 195 11.62 -12.52 -3.04
N PHE A 196 11.56 -11.46 -3.85
CA PHE A 196 10.78 -10.27 -3.52
C PHE A 196 9.29 -10.58 -3.33
N GLN A 197 8.70 -11.47 -4.14
CA GLN A 197 7.30 -11.85 -3.99
C GLN A 197 7.08 -12.60 -2.67
N GLU A 198 7.89 -13.61 -2.39
CA GLU A 198 7.76 -14.45 -1.20
C GLU A 198 7.88 -13.61 0.08
N ARG A 199 8.85 -12.67 0.11
CA ARG A 199 9.04 -11.74 1.21
C ARG A 199 7.89 -10.74 1.34
N LEU A 200 7.40 -10.23 0.20
CA LEU A 200 6.28 -9.29 0.19
C LEU A 200 4.99 -9.96 0.68
N ASP A 201 4.73 -11.20 0.29
CA ASP A 201 3.57 -11.97 0.80
C ASP A 201 3.67 -12.20 2.31
N ALA A 202 4.87 -12.52 2.81
CA ALA A 202 5.11 -12.64 4.25
C ALA A 202 4.86 -11.32 4.99
N ILE A 203 5.35 -10.20 4.45
CA ILE A 203 5.10 -8.86 4.99
C ILE A 203 3.61 -8.53 4.97
N ALA A 204 2.92 -8.81 3.86
CA ALA A 204 1.50 -8.51 3.73
C ALA A 204 0.65 -9.25 4.78
N ASN A 205 1.06 -10.47 5.17
CA ASN A 205 0.38 -11.24 6.21
C ASN A 205 0.58 -10.69 7.64
N ILE A 206 1.69 -10.02 7.92
CA ILE A 206 1.97 -9.47 9.26
C ILE A 206 1.63 -7.97 9.37
N VAL A 207 1.57 -7.27 8.24
CA VAL A 207 1.33 -5.82 8.21
C VAL A 207 -0.12 -5.47 7.91
N SER A 208 -0.74 -6.08 6.88
CA SER A 208 -2.05 -5.64 6.40
C SER A 208 -3.20 -6.44 6.98
N ALA A 209 -4.21 -5.73 7.48
CA ALA A 209 -5.41 -6.31 8.08
C ALA A 209 -6.29 -6.94 6.98
N ARG A 210 -6.13 -8.26 6.80
CA ARG A 210 -6.86 -9.06 5.79
C ARG A 210 -8.08 -9.81 6.34
N ILE A 211 -8.19 -9.84 7.66
CA ILE A 211 -9.26 -10.48 8.43
C ILE A 211 -9.60 -9.52 9.56
N ALA A 212 -10.89 -9.35 9.86
CA ALA A 212 -11.30 -8.52 11.00
C ALA A 212 -10.78 -9.11 12.31
N PHE A 213 -10.23 -8.25 13.18
CA PHE A 213 -9.67 -8.63 14.49
C PHE A 213 -8.46 -9.57 14.38
N GLY A 214 -7.58 -9.32 13.42
CA GLY A 214 -6.30 -9.98 13.32
C GLY A 214 -5.26 -9.43 14.31
N ASP A 215 -4.06 -9.98 14.24
CA ASP A 215 -2.87 -9.54 14.98
C ASP A 215 -1.84 -8.91 14.04
N THR A 216 -2.30 -8.06 13.10
CA THR A 216 -1.42 -7.37 12.16
C THR A 216 -1.05 -5.99 12.66
N TYR A 217 0.03 -5.42 12.11
CA TYR A 217 0.42 -4.05 12.41
C TYR A 217 -0.70 -3.03 12.10
N GLU A 218 -1.45 -3.23 11.01
CA GLU A 218 -2.61 -2.40 10.68
C GLU A 218 -3.75 -2.56 11.70
N ASP A 219 -3.98 -3.77 12.24
CA ASP A 219 -4.94 -3.98 13.33
C ASP A 219 -4.53 -3.22 14.60
N GLU A 220 -3.24 -3.19 14.93
CA GLU A 220 -2.72 -2.41 16.07
C GLU A 220 -2.99 -0.91 15.90
N LEU A 221 -2.68 -0.34 14.72
CA LEU A 221 -2.97 1.05 14.40
C LEU A 221 -4.48 1.35 14.43
N HIS A 222 -5.29 0.45 13.86
CA HIS A 222 -6.74 0.54 13.90
C HIS A 222 -7.26 0.55 15.34
N ASN A 223 -6.72 -0.29 16.24
CA ASN A 223 -7.17 -0.33 17.64
C ASN A 223 -6.88 1.00 18.37
N ILE A 224 -5.73 1.61 18.12
CA ILE A 224 -5.41 2.95 18.64
C ILE A 224 -6.40 3.98 18.10
N TRP A 225 -6.64 3.98 16.79
CA TRP A 225 -7.60 4.88 16.15
C TRP A 225 -9.02 4.68 16.69
N ALA A 226 -9.49 3.43 16.81
CA ALA A 226 -10.83 3.10 17.24
C ALA A 226 -11.10 3.55 18.68
N GLN A 227 -10.09 3.42 19.56
CA GLN A 227 -10.17 3.94 20.92
C GLN A 227 -10.28 5.47 20.94
N LEU A 228 -9.48 6.17 20.14
CA LEU A 228 -9.53 7.63 20.03
C LEU A 228 -10.89 8.10 19.47
N ASN A 229 -11.38 7.45 18.42
CA ASN A 229 -12.67 7.79 17.82
C ASN A 229 -13.83 7.57 18.82
N ALA A 230 -13.79 6.46 19.56
CA ALA A 230 -14.81 6.18 20.58
C ALA A 230 -14.77 7.16 21.75
N ASP A 231 -13.60 7.74 22.07
CA ASP A 231 -13.48 8.78 23.08
C ASP A 231 -14.06 10.11 22.59
N LEU A 232 -13.84 10.47 21.32
CA LEU A 232 -14.39 11.67 20.70
C LEU A 232 -15.92 11.64 20.65
N ASP A 233 -16.51 10.48 20.35
CA ASP A 233 -17.97 10.29 20.34
C ASP A 233 -18.63 10.46 21.74
N ARG A 234 -17.83 10.51 22.82
CA ARG A 234 -18.31 10.65 24.21
C ARG A 234 -18.20 12.08 24.75
N GLU A 235 -17.54 13.00 24.05
CA GLU A 235 -17.45 14.43 24.40
C GLU A 235 -18.64 15.23 23.84
#